data_AF-A0A7J8VP69-F1
#
_entry.id   AF-A0A7J8VP69-F1
#
_cell.length_a   1.000
_cell.length_b   1.000
_cell.length_c   1.000
_cell.angle_alpha   90.00
_cell.angle_beta   90.00
_cell.angle_gamma   90.00
#
_symmetry.space_group_name_H-M   'P 1'
#
loop_
_entity.id
_entity.type
_entity.pdbx_description
1 polymer ?
#
loop_
_entity_poly.entity_id
_entity_poly.type
_entity_poly.pdbx_seq_one_letter_code
_entity_poly.pdbx_strand_id
1 'polypeptide(L)'
;FCRVAKLKNVGRLEIKGKVKLNTLSSNTNYEAYFVFKLVRDRYGFRHTPVELDVSIEGTAAGEVRSVILDPPRNMPQQAKERADGWLEIEMGEFFNGFENDRTVEFSLREDHDDQPKRGLIVQGIELRPKHKHNR
;
A
#
# COMPACT_ATOMS: atom_id res chain seq x y z
N PHE A 1 -5.66 13.29 -4.51
CA PHE A 1 -5.59 13.55 -3.05
C PHE A 1 -5.42 15.04 -2.79
N CYS A 2 -6.19 15.63 -1.87
CA CYS A 2 -6.04 17.05 -1.49
C CYS A 2 -4.97 17.29 -0.39
N ARG A 3 -4.50 16.23 0.26
CA ARG A 3 -3.50 16.27 1.33
C ARG A 3 -2.54 15.09 1.18
N VAL A 4 -1.35 15.24 1.74
CA VAL A 4 -0.31 14.19 1.80
C VAL A 4 0.23 14.10 3.22
N ALA A 5 0.69 12.93 3.63
CA ALA A 5 1.38 12.74 4.91
C ALA A 5 2.89 12.69 4.68
N LYS A 6 3.67 13.29 5.59
CA LYS A 6 5.14 13.21 5.57
C LYS A 6 5.60 12.49 6.82
N LEU A 7 6.36 11.41 6.64
CA LEU A 7 6.98 10.70 7.73
C LEU A 7 8.11 11.55 8.31
N LYS A 8 8.05 11.79 9.62
CA LYS A 8 9.16 12.38 10.39
C LYS A 8 10.21 11.28 10.64
N ASN A 9 11.04 11.45 11.67
CA ASN A 9 11.95 10.39 12.10
C ASN A 9 11.22 9.47 13.10
N VAL A 10 11.08 8.18 12.76
CA VAL A 10 10.43 7.16 13.60
C VAL A 10 11.26 5.88 13.63
N GLY A 11 11.21 5.09 14.72
CA GLY A 11 11.83 3.76 14.75
C GLY A 11 10.99 2.70 14.03
N ARG A 12 9.68 2.67 14.34
CA ARG A 12 8.70 1.75 13.75
C ARG A 12 7.74 2.50 12.82
N LEU A 13 7.43 1.92 11.67
CA LEU A 13 6.47 2.49 10.72
C LEU A 13 5.22 1.60 10.62
N GLU A 14 4.06 2.20 10.88
CA GLU A 14 2.78 1.55 10.62
C GLU A 14 1.83 2.57 9.97
N ILE A 15 1.24 2.19 8.83
CA ILE A 15 0.20 2.93 8.14
C ILE A 15 -0.99 2.00 8.01
N LYS A 16 -2.16 2.47 8.40
CA LYS A 16 -3.43 1.73 8.29
C LYS A 16 -4.45 2.56 7.53
N GLY A 17 -5.23 1.89 6.70
CA GLY A 17 -6.38 2.44 6.00
C GLY A 17 -7.58 1.52 6.18
N LYS A 18 -8.78 2.10 6.22
CA LYS A 18 -10.04 1.35 6.26
C LYS A 18 -11.04 1.97 5.31
N VAL A 19 -11.76 1.15 4.56
CA VAL A 19 -12.82 1.59 3.65
C VAL A 19 -14.01 0.66 3.80
N LYS A 20 -15.21 1.22 3.96
CA LYS A 20 -16.43 0.42 3.95
C LYS A 20 -16.72 -0.05 2.53
N LEU A 21 -17.00 -1.34 2.36
CA LEU A 21 -17.21 -1.92 1.03
C LEU A 21 -18.48 -1.41 0.34
N ASN A 22 -19.47 -0.95 1.10
CA ASN A 22 -20.69 -0.33 0.57
C ASN A 22 -20.47 1.06 -0.07
N THR A 23 -19.30 1.69 0.10
CA THR A 23 -18.96 2.94 -0.61
C THR A 23 -18.29 2.68 -1.96
N LEU A 24 -17.94 1.43 -2.25
CA LEU A 24 -17.36 0.99 -3.51
C LEU A 24 -18.43 0.32 -4.37
N SER A 25 -18.24 0.30 -5.69
CA SER A 25 -19.11 -0.47 -6.58
C SER A 25 -19.04 -1.96 -6.23
N SER A 26 -20.21 -2.60 -6.16
CA SER A 26 -20.37 -4.03 -5.91
C SER A 26 -19.98 -4.88 -7.13
N ASN A 27 -19.87 -6.20 -6.93
CA ASN A 27 -19.48 -7.21 -7.92
C ASN A 27 -18.21 -6.84 -8.72
N THR A 28 -17.24 -6.26 -8.03
CA THR A 28 -16.04 -5.69 -8.64
C THR A 28 -14.82 -6.20 -7.90
N ASN A 29 -13.83 -6.70 -8.65
CA ASN A 29 -12.51 -6.98 -8.09
C ASN A 29 -11.72 -5.67 -8.07
N TYR A 30 -11.08 -5.35 -6.94
CA TYR A 30 -10.27 -4.14 -6.79
C TYR A 30 -8.82 -4.50 -6.57
N GLU A 31 -7.92 -3.74 -7.18
CA GLU A 31 -6.51 -3.69 -6.78
C GLU A 31 -6.28 -2.48 -5.88
N ALA A 32 -5.51 -2.67 -4.82
CA ALA A 32 -5.06 -1.61 -3.93
C ALA A 32 -3.61 -1.25 -4.23
N TYR A 33 -3.34 0.04 -4.35
CA TYR A 33 -2.01 0.58 -4.59
C TYR A 33 -1.61 1.55 -3.48
N PHE A 34 -0.43 1.36 -2.91
CA PHE A 34 0.20 2.34 -2.02
C PHE A 34 0.96 3.37 -2.86
N VAL A 35 0.60 4.65 -2.74
CA VAL A 35 1.16 5.73 -3.56
C VAL A 35 1.99 6.68 -2.70
N PHE A 36 3.26 6.84 -3.05
CA PHE A 36 4.25 7.50 -2.21
C PHE A 36 5.40 8.14 -2.99
N LYS A 37 6.21 8.93 -2.27
CA LYS A 37 7.46 9.52 -2.73
C LYS A 37 8.53 9.29 -1.69
N LEU A 38 9.76 9.18 -2.18
CA LEU A 38 10.96 9.08 -1.38
C LEU A 38 11.85 10.29 -1.66
N VAL A 39 12.14 11.09 -0.63
CA VAL A 39 13.02 12.27 -0.79
C VAL A 39 14.49 11.86 -0.91
N ARG A 40 15.36 12.81 -1.26
CA ARG A 40 16.78 12.53 -1.50
C ARG A 40 17.54 12.06 -0.25
N ASP A 41 17.18 12.58 0.92
CA ASP A 41 17.81 12.33 2.23
C ASP A 41 17.08 11.25 3.07
N ARG A 42 16.28 10.43 2.40
CA ARG A 42 15.59 9.26 2.97
C ARG A 42 16.58 8.31 3.65
N TYR A 43 16.10 7.61 4.67
CA TYR A 43 16.89 6.66 5.45
C TYR A 43 15.98 5.57 6.03
N GLY A 44 16.54 4.38 6.27
CA GLY A 44 15.84 3.24 6.88
C GLY A 44 14.92 2.44 5.94
N PHE A 45 14.95 2.70 4.63
CA PHE A 45 14.13 1.96 3.64
C PHE A 45 14.95 1.12 2.66
N ARG A 46 16.28 1.27 2.69
CA ARG A 46 17.17 0.54 1.80
C ARG A 46 17.45 -0.84 2.40
N HIS A 47 17.15 -1.90 1.66
CA HIS A 47 17.23 -3.30 2.13
C HIS A 47 16.23 -3.71 3.22
N THR A 48 15.48 -2.77 3.81
CA THR A 48 14.45 -3.06 4.81
C THR A 48 13.14 -3.46 4.11
N PRO A 49 12.67 -4.71 4.30
CA PRO A 49 11.37 -5.12 3.82
C PRO A 49 10.25 -4.42 4.61
N VAL A 50 9.16 -4.11 3.93
CA VAL A 50 7.91 -3.68 4.53
C VAL A 50 6.83 -4.68 4.15
N GLU A 51 5.97 -5.02 5.11
CA GLU A 51 4.81 -5.88 4.90
C GLU A 51 3.62 -5.03 4.43
N LEU A 52 3.01 -5.44 3.34
CA LEU A 52 1.77 -4.89 2.80
C LEU A 52 0.66 -5.93 2.96
N ASP A 53 -0.47 -5.53 3.53
CA ASP A 53 -1.63 -6.40 3.73
C ASP A 53 -2.91 -5.73 3.23
N VAL A 54 -3.79 -6.57 2.67
CA VAL A 54 -5.17 -6.22 2.33
C VAL A 54 -6.07 -7.32 2.88
N SER A 55 -6.96 -6.97 3.79
CA SER A 55 -7.84 -7.93 4.47
C SER A 55 -9.28 -7.43 4.54
N ILE A 56 -10.24 -8.34 4.45
CA ILE A 56 -11.67 -8.03 4.62
C ILE A 56 -12.11 -8.51 6.00
N GLU A 57 -12.84 -7.67 6.70
CA GLU A 57 -13.43 -8.00 7.99
C GLU A 57 -14.23 -9.32 7.92
N GLY A 58 -13.99 -10.22 8.88
CA GLY A 58 -14.68 -11.50 8.97
C GLY A 58 -14.28 -12.53 7.89
N THR A 59 -13.23 -12.28 7.09
CA THR A 59 -12.62 -13.31 6.24
C THR A 59 -11.33 -13.85 6.86
N ALA A 60 -10.81 -14.95 6.31
CA ALA A 60 -9.43 -15.36 6.58
C ALA A 60 -8.47 -14.22 6.23
N ALA A 61 -7.31 -14.19 6.89
CA ALA A 61 -6.25 -13.23 6.60
C ALA A 61 -5.84 -13.34 5.12
N GLY A 62 -5.60 -12.18 4.50
CA GLY A 62 -5.12 -12.09 3.12
C GLY A 62 -3.67 -12.52 2.98
N GLU A 63 -3.17 -12.46 1.74
CA GLU A 63 -1.75 -12.61 1.48
C GLU A 63 -0.99 -11.37 1.95
N VAL A 64 -0.02 -11.55 2.83
CA VAL A 64 0.92 -10.48 3.23
C VAL A 64 2.07 -10.45 2.23
N ARG A 65 2.24 -9.32 1.55
CA ARG A 65 3.33 -9.11 0.59
C ARG A 65 4.51 -8.41 1.27
N SER A 66 5.70 -9.00 1.19
CA SER A 66 6.93 -8.36 1.65
C SER A 66 7.64 -7.67 0.49
N VAL A 67 7.83 -6.35 0.59
CA VAL A 67 8.41 -5.52 -0.48
C VAL A 67 9.47 -4.58 0.04
N ILE A 68 10.39 -4.11 -0.82
CA ILE A 68 11.37 -3.08 -0.45
C ILE A 68 11.00 -1.79 -1.18
N LEU A 69 10.75 -0.70 -0.43
CA LEU A 69 10.32 0.58 -1.00
C LEU A 69 11.45 1.32 -1.72
N ASP A 70 12.70 1.13 -1.30
CA ASP A 70 13.91 1.74 -1.89
C ASP A 70 14.97 0.68 -2.20
N PRO A 71 14.71 -0.24 -3.16
CA PRO A 71 15.65 -1.29 -3.43
C PRO A 71 16.92 -0.72 -4.08
N PRO A 72 18.10 -1.26 -3.75
CA PRO A 72 19.35 -0.88 -4.40
C PRO A 72 19.29 -1.02 -5.93
N ARG A 73 20.15 -0.29 -6.64
CA ARG A 73 20.21 -0.31 -8.12
C ARG A 73 20.41 -1.71 -8.73
N ASN A 74 20.98 -2.66 -7.98
CA ASN A 74 21.20 -4.03 -8.43
C ASN A 74 20.06 -5.00 -8.07
N MET A 75 18.94 -4.51 -7.53
CA MET A 75 17.73 -5.29 -7.26
C MET A 75 16.58 -4.82 -8.16
N PRO A 76 15.62 -5.72 -8.47
CA PRO A 76 14.40 -5.34 -9.16
C PRO A 76 13.66 -4.24 -8.42
N GLN A 77 13.27 -3.21 -9.15
CA GLN A 77 12.38 -2.17 -8.64
C GLN A 77 10.96 -2.76 -8.53
N GLN A 78 10.41 -2.72 -7.33
CA GLN A 78 9.06 -3.23 -7.06
C GLN A 78 8.00 -2.12 -7.16
N ALA A 79 8.40 -0.90 -6.85
CA ALA A 79 7.57 0.27 -7.07
C ALA A 79 7.75 0.80 -8.50
N LYS A 80 6.64 1.23 -9.11
CA LYS A 80 6.61 1.81 -10.44
C LYS A 80 6.48 3.33 -10.34
N GLU A 81 7.31 4.05 -11.07
CA GLU A 81 7.16 5.50 -11.22
C GLU A 81 6.02 5.83 -12.21
N ARG A 82 5.15 6.74 -11.80
CA ARG A 82 4.03 7.27 -12.57
C ARG A 82 4.44 8.53 -13.33
N ALA A 83 3.61 8.93 -14.30
CA ALA A 83 3.83 10.16 -15.07
C ALA A 83 3.82 11.45 -14.21
N ASP A 84 3.15 11.43 -13.04
CA ASP A 84 3.11 12.53 -12.08
C ASP A 84 4.29 12.52 -11.07
N GLY A 85 5.26 11.62 -11.29
CA GLY A 85 6.46 11.43 -10.47
C GLY A 85 6.20 10.79 -9.12
N TRP A 86 5.00 10.28 -8.84
CA TRP A 86 4.75 9.43 -7.67
C TRP A 86 5.16 7.98 -7.96
N LEU A 87 5.61 7.29 -6.92
CA LEU A 87 5.81 5.85 -6.94
C LEU A 87 4.52 5.17 -6.51
N GLU A 88 4.20 4.04 -7.12
CA GLU A 88 3.13 3.16 -6.69
C GLU A 88 3.61 1.71 -6.57
N ILE A 89 3.08 1.00 -5.57
CA ILE A 89 3.30 -0.43 -5.39
C ILE A 89 1.96 -1.11 -5.09
N GLU A 90 1.73 -2.24 -5.72
CA GLU A 90 0.52 -3.04 -5.50
C GLU A 90 0.57 -3.68 -4.10
N MET A 91 -0.48 -3.45 -3.31
CA MET A 91 -0.63 -4.06 -1.98
C MET A 91 -1.32 -5.42 -2.06
N GLY A 92 -2.21 -5.61 -3.03
CA GLY A 92 -3.00 -6.81 -3.21
C GLY A 92 -4.35 -6.51 -3.85
N GLU A 93 -5.18 -7.53 -3.97
CA GLU A 93 -6.52 -7.44 -4.54
C GLU A 93 -7.59 -8.00 -3.62
N PHE A 94 -8.82 -7.53 -3.80
CA PHE A 94 -9.98 -8.01 -3.05
C PHE A 94 -11.26 -7.87 -3.86
N PHE A 95 -12.19 -8.82 -3.65
CA PHE A 95 -13.49 -8.79 -4.31
C PHE A 95 -14.57 -8.14 -3.44
N ASN A 96 -15.22 -7.11 -3.97
CA ASN A 96 -16.43 -6.56 -3.38
C ASN A 96 -17.68 -7.23 -3.96
N GLY A 97 -18.41 -7.98 -3.14
CA GLY A 97 -19.70 -8.61 -3.50
C GLY A 97 -20.88 -7.64 -3.48
N PHE A 98 -22.11 -8.17 -3.50
CA PHE A 98 -23.35 -7.37 -3.54
C PHE A 98 -23.84 -6.89 -2.17
N GLU A 99 -23.52 -7.60 -1.09
CA GLU A 99 -24.03 -7.33 0.27
C GLU A 99 -22.89 -7.30 1.28
N ASN A 100 -22.14 -6.20 1.33
CA ASN A 100 -21.03 -6.06 2.27
C ASN A 100 -21.10 -4.70 3.00
N ASP A 101 -21.66 -4.68 4.21
CA ASP A 101 -21.39 -3.62 5.20
C ASP A 101 -20.04 -3.86 5.93
N ARG A 102 -19.23 -4.76 5.37
CA ARG A 102 -17.90 -5.10 5.87
C ARG A 102 -16.90 -4.02 5.49
N THR A 103 -15.82 -3.97 6.25
CA THR A 103 -14.70 -3.07 5.99
C THR A 103 -13.56 -3.84 5.33
N VAL A 104 -12.94 -3.23 4.32
CA VAL A 104 -11.60 -3.64 3.87
C VAL A 104 -10.56 -2.80 4.60
N GLU A 105 -9.58 -3.49 5.17
CA GLU A 105 -8.45 -2.92 5.87
C GLU A 105 -7.18 -3.07 5.03
N PHE A 106 -6.34 -2.04 5.08
CA PHE A 106 -5.06 -2.00 4.42
C PHE A 106 -4.00 -1.68 5.45
N SER A 107 -2.86 -2.34 5.38
CA SER A 107 -1.73 -1.95 6.21
C SER A 107 -0.41 -1.99 5.46
N LEU A 108 0.45 -1.03 5.81
CA LEU A 108 1.88 -1.09 5.55
C LEU A 108 2.56 -1.09 6.91
N ARG A 109 3.32 -2.14 7.19
CA ARG A 109 4.05 -2.30 8.45
C ARG A 109 5.52 -2.52 8.17
N GLU A 110 6.33 -1.84 8.96
CA GLU A 110 7.71 -2.20 9.14
C GLU A 110 7.97 -2.21 10.66
N ASP A 111 8.45 -3.34 11.15
CA ASP A 111 8.89 -3.52 12.53
C ASP A 111 10.03 -4.55 12.64
N HIS A 112 10.81 -4.68 11.57
CA HIS A 112 11.86 -5.70 11.47
C HIS A 112 13.24 -5.15 11.84
N ASP A 113 13.42 -3.83 11.87
CA ASP A 113 14.66 -3.22 12.33
C ASP A 113 14.46 -2.01 13.27
N ASP A 114 15.42 -1.80 14.16
CA ASP A 114 15.50 -0.60 15.02
C ASP A 114 16.04 0.62 14.26
N GLN A 115 16.12 0.56 12.92
CA GLN A 115 16.67 1.67 12.14
C GLN A 115 15.66 2.82 12.07
N PRO A 116 16.11 4.05 12.34
CA PRO A 116 15.32 5.24 12.09
C PRO A 116 14.82 5.30 10.64
N LYS A 117 13.57 5.71 10.46
CA LYS A 117 12.91 5.85 9.16
C LYS A 117 12.51 7.29 8.96
N ARG A 118 12.89 7.85 7.82
CA ARG A 118 12.51 9.20 7.42
C ARG A 118 12.50 9.36 5.91
N GLY A 119 11.82 10.39 5.45
CA GLY A 119 11.83 10.78 4.05
C GLY A 119 10.81 10.06 3.16
N LEU A 120 9.83 9.40 3.78
CA LEU A 120 8.64 8.88 3.10
C LEU A 120 7.56 9.97 3.05
N ILE A 121 7.02 10.24 1.87
CA ILE A 121 5.84 11.09 1.67
C ILE A 121 4.74 10.20 1.11
N VAL A 122 3.58 10.18 1.74
CA VAL A 122 2.46 9.31 1.38
C VAL A 122 1.36 10.15 0.76
N GLN A 123 0.95 9.78 -0.45
CA GLN A 123 -0.22 10.36 -1.09
C GLN A 123 -1.50 9.71 -0.56
N GLY A 124 -1.48 8.38 -0.44
CA GLY A 124 -2.57 7.58 0.09
C GLY A 124 -2.59 6.17 -0.50
N ILE A 125 -3.74 5.52 -0.36
CA ILE A 125 -4.04 4.23 -0.98
C ILE A 125 -5.08 4.48 -2.08
N GLU A 126 -4.82 3.97 -3.28
CA GLU A 126 -5.73 4.04 -4.41
C GLU A 126 -6.37 2.68 -4.66
N LEU A 127 -7.70 2.64 -4.73
CA LEU A 127 -8.46 1.44 -5.07
C LEU A 127 -8.90 1.54 -6.52
N ARG A 128 -8.52 0.56 -7.35
CA ARG A 128 -8.79 0.56 -8.78
C ARG A 128 -9.64 -0.65 -9.14
N PRO A 129 -10.81 -0.48 -9.78
CA PRO A 129 -11.58 -1.61 -10.25
C PRO A 129 -10.84 -2.31 -11.38
N LYS A 130 -10.65 -3.62 -11.26
CA LYS A 130 -10.21 -4.48 -12.36
C LYS A 130 -11.39 -4.74 -13.28
N HIS A 131 -11.28 -4.31 -14.54
CA HIS A 131 -12.24 -4.73 -15.55
C HIS A 131 -12.14 -6.25 -15.74
N LYS A 132 -13.28 -6.94 -15.69
CA LYS A 132 -13.34 -8.33 -16.16
C LYS A 132 -12.98 -8.31 -17.64
N HIS A 133 -11.88 -8.96 -18.03
CA HIS A 133 -11.77 -9.40 -19.42
C HIS A 133 -12.88 -10.44 -19.61
N ASN A 134 -13.93 -10.05 -20.34
CA ASN A 134 -14.86 -11.02 -20.90
C ASN A 134 -14.04 -11.94 -21.80
N ARG A 135 -13.82 -13.18 -21.37
CA ARG A 135 -13.48 -14.30 -22.25
C ARG A 135 -14.77 -15.00 -22.64
#